data_AF-A0A480AX60-F1
#
_entry.id   AF-A0A480AX60-F1
#
_cell.length_a   1.000
_cell.length_b   1.000
_cell.length_c   1.000
_cell.angle_alpha   90.00
_cell.angle_beta   90.00
_cell.angle_gamma   90.00
#
_symmetry.space_group_name_H-M   'P 1'
#
loop_
_entity.id
_entity.type
_entity.pdbx_description
1 polymer ?
#
loop_
_entity_poly.entity_id
_entity_poly.type
_entity_poly.pdbx_seq_one_letter_code
_entity_poly.pdbx_strand_id
1 'polypeptide(L)'
;MSLNSIALLQTLLQRAESERDTAALALRQAEGLVAQAEQQGQALHTYRGEYDQRWTAHFRTAGTPELLHCHRGFGQRLDQAIAHHQVNTQHLGNRVQQARSLLLAREQRVAAVRKLIERRQAELQAIANRRDQRSTDEAAQRAASAQRGQHPLAAAAR
;
A
#
# COMPACT_ATOMS: atom_id res chain seq x y z
N MET A 1 12.63 27.12 -14.64
CA MET A 1 11.87 25.91 -15.01
C MET A 1 12.16 24.67 -14.12
N SER A 2 13.32 24.53 -13.46
CA SER A 2 13.62 23.30 -12.69
C SER A 2 12.94 23.18 -11.32
N LEU A 3 12.81 24.27 -10.56
CA LEU A 3 12.18 24.25 -9.23
C LEU A 3 10.69 23.90 -9.30
N ASN A 4 9.99 24.42 -10.32
CA ASN A 4 8.59 24.08 -10.60
C ASN A 4 8.41 22.58 -10.91
N SER A 5 9.40 21.94 -11.53
CA SER A 5 9.37 20.50 -11.81
C SER A 5 9.49 19.66 -10.52
N ILE A 6 10.28 20.09 -9.54
CA ILE A 6 10.37 19.39 -8.25
C ILE A 6 9.07 19.56 -7.45
N ALA A 7 8.51 20.76 -7.40
CA ALA A 7 7.24 21.02 -6.72
C ALA A 7 6.11 20.13 -7.28
N LEU A 8 6.02 20.00 -8.61
CA LEU A 8 5.06 19.09 -9.26
C LEU A 8 5.29 17.62 -8.87
N LEU A 9 6.56 17.17 -8.84
CA LEU A 9 6.88 15.80 -8.41
C LEU A 9 6.53 15.55 -6.94
N GLN A 10 6.71 16.54 -6.07
CA GLN A 10 6.29 16.46 -4.66
C GLN A 10 4.77 16.35 -4.54
N THR A 11 3.99 17.12 -5.31
CA THR A 11 2.53 16.97 -5.36
C THR A 11 2.12 15.58 -5.87
N LEU A 12 2.81 15.06 -6.89
CA LEU A 12 2.59 13.70 -7.37
C LEU A 12 2.91 12.64 -6.30
N LEU A 13 3.96 12.86 -5.50
CA LEU A 13 4.31 11.98 -4.38
C LEU A 13 3.21 11.98 -3.32
N GLN A 14 2.75 13.16 -2.89
CA GLN A 14 1.67 13.28 -1.91
C GLN A 14 0.40 12.55 -2.36
N ARG A 15 0.04 12.69 -3.65
CA ARG A 15 -1.07 11.95 -4.23
C ARG A 15 -0.82 10.43 -4.21
N ALA A 16 0.35 9.98 -4.63
CA ALA A 16 0.69 8.55 -4.64
C ALA A 16 0.68 7.95 -3.22
N GLU A 17 1.12 8.69 -2.21
CA GLU A 17 1.09 8.29 -0.81
C GLU A 17 -0.36 8.20 -0.30
N SER A 18 -1.21 9.18 -0.61
CA SER A 18 -2.64 9.13 -0.28
C SER A 18 -3.36 7.94 -0.93
N GLU A 19 -3.05 7.63 -2.20
CA GLU A 19 -3.58 6.46 -2.88
C GLU A 19 -3.11 5.14 -2.25
N ARG A 20 -1.84 5.05 -1.81
CA ARG A 20 -1.32 3.90 -1.06
C ARG A 20 -2.04 3.74 0.28
N ASP A 21 -2.22 4.82 1.03
CA ASP A 21 -2.84 4.77 2.35
C ASP A 21 -4.32 4.36 2.24
N THR A 22 -5.00 4.82 1.19
CA THR A 22 -6.36 4.37 0.85
C THR A 22 -6.39 2.86 0.53
N ALA A 23 -5.42 2.36 -0.24
CA ALA A 23 -5.33 0.92 -0.54
C ALA A 23 -5.02 0.09 0.72
N ALA A 24 -4.19 0.61 1.64
CA ALA A 24 -3.88 -0.04 2.91
C ALA A 24 -5.12 -0.14 3.81
N LEU A 25 -5.93 0.93 3.88
CA LEU A 25 -7.19 0.91 4.60
C LEU A 25 -8.16 -0.12 4.00
N ALA A 26 -8.27 -0.16 2.66
CA ALA A 26 -9.13 -1.12 1.97
C ALA A 26 -8.72 -2.57 2.23
N LEU A 27 -7.41 -2.85 2.27
CA LEU A 27 -6.89 -4.16 2.64
C LEU A 27 -7.29 -4.53 4.07
N ARG A 28 -7.07 -3.64 5.03
CA ARG A 28 -7.43 -3.88 6.44
C ARG A 28 -8.92 -4.14 6.61
N GLN A 29 -9.78 -3.42 5.89
CA GLN A 29 -11.22 -3.65 5.90
C GLN A 29 -11.57 -5.03 5.31
N ALA A 30 -10.96 -5.42 4.19
CA ALA A 30 -11.19 -6.73 3.59
C ALA A 30 -10.74 -7.87 4.51
N GLU A 31 -9.60 -7.74 5.17
CA GLU A 31 -9.10 -8.71 6.16
C GLU A 31 -10.05 -8.82 7.36
N GLY A 32 -10.59 -7.68 7.83
CA GLY A 32 -11.61 -7.66 8.88
C GLY A 32 -12.88 -8.42 8.49
N LEU A 33 -13.34 -8.29 7.24
CA LEU A 33 -14.51 -9.03 6.74
C LEU A 33 -14.25 -10.54 6.68
N VAL A 34 -13.04 -10.96 6.27
CA VAL A 34 -12.66 -12.38 6.28
C VAL A 34 -12.66 -12.93 7.70
N ALA A 35 -12.05 -12.23 8.66
CA ALA A 35 -12.02 -12.66 10.06
C ALA A 35 -13.44 -12.80 10.65
N GLN A 36 -14.35 -11.87 10.33
CA GLN A 36 -15.75 -11.96 10.74
C GLN A 36 -16.45 -13.16 10.09
N ALA A 37 -16.20 -13.41 8.80
CA ALA A 37 -16.76 -14.55 8.10
C ALA A 37 -16.26 -15.87 8.70
N GLU A 38 -14.98 -16.00 9.00
CA GLU A 38 -14.41 -17.18 9.65
C GLU A 38 -15.06 -17.46 11.02
N GLN A 39 -15.27 -16.42 11.84
CA GLN A 39 -15.98 -16.54 13.12
C GLN A 39 -17.42 -17.03 12.94
N GLN A 40 -18.15 -16.48 11.97
CA GLN A 40 -19.52 -16.90 11.65
C GLN A 40 -19.55 -18.34 11.14
N GLY A 41 -18.60 -18.73 10.29
CA GLY A 41 -18.46 -20.08 9.77
C GLY A 41 -18.25 -21.10 10.89
N GLN A 42 -17.36 -20.79 11.84
CA GLN A 42 -17.14 -21.61 13.02
C GLN A 42 -18.42 -21.75 13.85
N ALA A 43 -19.15 -20.66 14.08
CA ALA A 43 -20.41 -20.68 14.83
C ALA A 43 -21.47 -21.56 14.13
N LEU A 44 -21.59 -21.49 12.80
CA LEU A 44 -22.50 -22.34 12.03
C LEU A 44 -22.14 -23.83 12.14
N HIS A 45 -20.85 -24.17 12.12
CA HIS A 45 -20.40 -25.56 12.24
C HIS A 45 -20.63 -26.11 13.65
N THR A 46 -20.34 -25.33 14.69
CA THR A 46 -20.66 -25.67 16.07
C THR A 46 -22.16 -25.89 16.24
N TYR A 47 -22.98 -24.95 15.76
CA TYR A 47 -24.44 -25.05 15.85
C TYR A 47 -24.99 -26.29 15.13
N ARG A 48 -24.42 -26.65 13.97
CA ARG A 48 -24.79 -27.88 13.26
C ARG A 48 -24.49 -29.13 14.10
N GLY A 49 -23.29 -29.22 14.68
CA GLY A 49 -22.94 -30.34 15.55
C GLY A 49 -23.88 -30.47 16.76
N GLU A 50 -24.17 -29.36 17.43
CA GLU A 50 -25.12 -29.32 18.55
C GLU A 50 -26.55 -29.69 18.14
N TYR A 51 -26.97 -29.27 16.94
CA TYR A 51 -28.26 -29.63 16.38
C TYR A 51 -28.38 -31.15 16.16
N ASP A 52 -27.39 -31.77 15.52
CA ASP A 52 -27.37 -33.21 15.26
C ASP A 52 -27.32 -34.05 16.55
N GLN A 53 -26.58 -33.58 17.57
CA GLN A 53 -26.53 -34.22 18.90
C GLN A 53 -27.88 -34.15 19.63
N ARG A 54 -28.50 -32.97 19.69
CA ARG A 54 -29.82 -32.78 20.31
C ARG A 54 -30.88 -33.64 19.63
N TRP A 55 -30.88 -33.68 18.29
CA TRP A 55 -31.80 -34.53 17.55
C TRP A 55 -31.63 -36.01 17.90
N THR A 56 -30.38 -36.50 17.92
CA THR A 56 -30.08 -37.90 18.26
C THR A 56 -30.57 -38.25 19.67
N ALA A 57 -30.47 -37.33 20.62
CA ALA A 57 -30.98 -37.50 21.98
C ALA A 57 -32.52 -37.52 22.03
N HIS A 58 -33.21 -36.58 21.36
CA HIS A 58 -34.67 -36.50 21.34
C HIS A 58 -35.34 -37.67 20.60
N PHE A 59 -34.70 -38.18 19.54
CA PHE A 59 -35.23 -39.30 18.76
C PHE A 59 -35.32 -40.59 19.58
N ARG A 60 -34.41 -40.81 20.54
CA ARG A 60 -34.43 -41.98 21.44
C ARG A 60 -35.65 -42.02 22.36
N THR A 61 -36.29 -40.87 22.61
CA THR A 61 -37.35 -40.74 23.62
C THR A 61 -38.76 -40.57 23.03
N ALA A 62 -38.92 -39.95 21.86
CA ALA A 62 -40.25 -39.61 21.31
C ALA A 62 -40.27 -39.39 19.77
N GLY A 63 -39.87 -40.40 18.98
CA GLY A 63 -39.80 -40.29 17.53
C GLY A 63 -41.16 -40.38 16.82
N THR A 64 -41.75 -39.24 16.43
CA THR A 64 -42.91 -39.20 15.52
C THR A 64 -42.50 -38.88 14.06
N PRO A 65 -43.24 -39.38 13.05
CA PRO A 65 -42.94 -39.13 11.63
C PRO A 65 -42.94 -37.64 11.23
N GLU A 66 -43.82 -36.79 11.79
CA GLU A 66 -43.80 -35.35 11.52
C GLU A 66 -42.51 -34.68 12.03
N LEU A 67 -42.03 -35.09 13.21
CA LEU A 67 -40.80 -34.55 13.80
C LEU A 67 -39.57 -34.87 12.94
N LEU A 68 -39.54 -36.07 12.35
CA LEU A 68 -38.53 -36.50 11.38
C LEU A 68 -38.51 -35.63 10.12
N HIS A 69 -39.68 -35.27 9.58
CA HIS A 69 -39.78 -34.41 8.40
C HIS A 69 -39.27 -32.99 8.70
N CYS A 70 -39.72 -32.41 9.81
CA CYS A 70 -39.28 -31.08 10.26
C CYS A 70 -37.76 -31.02 10.50
N HIS A 71 -37.20 -32.06 11.12
CA HIS A 71 -35.77 -32.16 11.36
C HIS A 71 -34.96 -32.17 10.05
N ARG A 72 -35.32 -33.05 9.11
CA ARG A 72 -34.65 -33.12 7.80
C ARG A 72 -34.74 -31.80 7.03
N GLY A 73 -35.92 -31.17 7.03
CA GLY A 73 -36.12 -29.90 6.34
C GLY A 73 -35.29 -28.76 6.92
N PHE A 74 -35.13 -28.70 8.25
CA PHE A 74 -34.25 -27.70 8.87
C PHE A 74 -32.77 -27.99 8.62
N GLY A 75 -32.33 -29.25 8.75
CA GLY A 75 -30.96 -29.66 8.45
C GLY A 75 -30.54 -29.29 7.03
N GLN A 76 -31.41 -29.54 6.04
CA GLN A 76 -31.17 -29.14 4.65
C GLN A 76 -31.00 -27.63 4.47
N ARG A 77 -31.83 -26.82 5.14
CA ARG A 77 -31.68 -25.35 5.10
C ARG A 77 -30.39 -24.88 5.76
N LEU A 78 -29.97 -25.53 6.85
CA LEU A 78 -28.71 -25.25 7.52
C LEU A 78 -27.50 -25.62 6.64
N ASP A 79 -27.55 -26.75 5.94
CA ASP A 79 -26.54 -27.13 4.94
C ASP A 79 -26.43 -26.11 3.81
N GLN A 80 -27.58 -25.66 3.29
CA GLN A 80 -27.61 -24.61 2.26
C GLN A 80 -26.98 -23.32 2.78
N ALA A 81 -27.32 -22.88 4.00
CA ALA A 81 -26.74 -21.68 4.60
C ALA A 81 -25.22 -21.80 4.78
N ILE A 82 -24.72 -22.97 5.20
CA ILE A 82 -23.28 -23.24 5.32
C ILE A 82 -22.60 -23.18 3.94
N ALA A 83 -23.19 -23.79 2.92
CA ALA A 83 -22.66 -23.75 1.56
C ALA A 83 -22.60 -22.31 1.00
N HIS A 84 -23.68 -21.53 1.19
CA HIS A 84 -23.70 -20.11 0.82
C HIS A 84 -22.64 -19.30 1.56
N HIS A 85 -22.48 -19.56 2.87
CA HIS A 85 -21.45 -18.92 3.67
C HIS A 85 -20.04 -19.24 3.17
N GLN A 86 -19.75 -20.50 2.84
CA GLN A 86 -18.45 -20.92 2.29
C GLN A 86 -18.11 -20.19 0.98
N VAL A 87 -19.08 -20.08 0.05
CA VAL A 87 -18.90 -19.33 -1.19
C VAL A 87 -18.62 -17.85 -0.91
N ASN A 88 -19.35 -17.23 0.02
CA ASN A 88 -19.10 -15.85 0.42
C ASN A 88 -17.69 -15.67 1.02
N THR A 89 -17.24 -16.58 1.89
CA THR A 89 -15.90 -16.54 2.50
C THR A 89 -14.81 -16.66 1.43
N GLN A 90 -15.00 -17.50 0.40
CA GLN A 90 -14.09 -17.57 -0.74
C GLN A 90 -14.03 -16.24 -1.51
N HIS A 91 -15.17 -15.60 -1.76
CA HIS A 91 -15.21 -14.28 -2.41
C HIS A 91 -14.50 -13.20 -1.58
N LEU A 92 -14.67 -13.20 -0.25
CA LEU A 92 -13.96 -12.29 0.65
C LEU A 92 -12.45 -12.54 0.63
N GLY A 93 -12.02 -13.80 0.61
CA GLY A 93 -10.62 -14.17 0.44
C GLY A 93 -10.02 -13.64 -0.87
N ASN A 94 -10.75 -13.76 -1.99
CA ASN A 94 -10.33 -13.20 -3.27
C ASN A 94 -10.21 -11.66 -3.22
N ARG A 95 -11.12 -10.97 -2.53
CA ARG A 95 -11.05 -9.52 -2.32
C ARG A 95 -9.82 -9.09 -1.54
N VAL A 96 -9.41 -9.87 -0.52
CA VAL A 96 -8.16 -9.64 0.20
C VAL A 96 -6.96 -9.74 -0.74
N GLN A 97 -6.89 -10.78 -1.58
CA GLN A 97 -5.79 -10.93 -2.55
C GLN A 97 -5.73 -9.76 -3.54
N GLN A 98 -6.88 -9.32 -4.05
CA GLN A 98 -6.97 -8.15 -4.92
C GLN A 98 -6.48 -6.89 -4.19
N ALA A 99 -6.92 -6.65 -2.96
CA ALA A 99 -6.50 -5.49 -2.16
C ALA A 99 -4.99 -5.51 -1.87
N ARG A 100 -4.40 -6.69 -1.58
CA ARG A 100 -2.95 -6.86 -1.42
C ARG A 100 -2.19 -6.49 -2.68
N SER A 101 -2.64 -6.99 -3.83
CA SER A 101 -2.01 -6.70 -5.13
C SER A 101 -2.07 -5.21 -5.46
N LEU A 102 -3.20 -4.56 -5.15
CA LEU A 102 -3.37 -3.12 -5.34
C LEU A 102 -2.43 -2.33 -4.43
N LEU A 103 -2.36 -2.68 -3.14
CA LEU A 103 -1.48 -2.01 -2.19
C LEU A 103 -0.02 -2.08 -2.66
N LEU A 104 0.45 -3.26 -3.04
CA LEU A 104 1.81 -3.46 -3.57
C LEU A 104 2.08 -2.57 -4.79
N ALA A 105 1.14 -2.49 -5.73
CA ALA A 105 1.27 -1.61 -6.89
C ALA A 105 1.36 -0.11 -6.50
N ARG A 106 0.63 0.32 -5.47
CA ARG A 106 0.70 1.70 -4.97
C ARG A 106 2.00 1.98 -4.23
N GLU A 107 2.50 1.04 -3.45
CA GLU A 107 3.82 1.14 -2.81
C GLU A 107 4.95 1.26 -3.83
N GLN A 108 4.92 0.44 -4.89
CA GLN A 108 5.87 0.51 -6.00
C GLN A 108 5.81 1.89 -6.69
N ARG A 109 4.61 2.43 -6.90
CA ARG A 109 4.43 3.78 -7.48
C ARG A 109 5.04 4.86 -6.59
N VAL A 110 4.82 4.80 -5.26
CA VAL A 110 5.44 5.74 -4.30
C VAL A 110 6.96 5.65 -4.39
N ALA A 111 7.53 4.45 -4.35
CA ALA A 111 8.97 4.25 -4.46
C ALA A 111 9.55 4.81 -5.77
N ALA A 112 8.85 4.59 -6.89
CA ALA A 112 9.26 5.11 -8.20
C ALA A 112 9.26 6.65 -8.25
N VAL A 113 8.23 7.29 -7.70
CA VAL A 113 8.15 8.77 -7.65
C VAL A 113 9.23 9.34 -6.73
N ARG A 114 9.49 8.73 -5.57
CA ARG A 114 10.60 9.14 -4.68
C ARG A 114 11.94 9.09 -5.38
N LYS A 115 12.24 7.99 -6.07
CA LYS A 115 13.48 7.82 -6.84
C LYS A 115 13.61 8.87 -7.96
N LEU A 116 12.49 9.24 -8.60
CA LEU A 116 12.49 10.29 -9.62
C LEU A 116 12.80 11.67 -9.03
N ILE A 117 12.25 11.99 -7.85
CA ILE A 117 12.56 13.22 -7.11
C ILE A 117 14.04 13.28 -6.74
N GLU A 118 14.57 12.21 -6.15
CA GLU A 118 15.99 12.11 -5.76
C GLU A 118 16.91 12.33 -6.94
N ARG A 119 16.65 11.65 -8.07
CA ARG A 119 17.41 11.84 -9.31
C ARG A 119 17.35 13.30 -9.77
N ARG A 120 16.18 13.92 -9.73
CA ARG A 120 16.01 15.30 -10.18
C ARG A 120 16.76 16.28 -9.29
N GLN A 121 16.74 16.07 -7.97
CA GLN A 121 17.49 16.88 -7.01
C GLN A 121 19.00 16.74 -7.24
N ALA A 122 19.50 15.53 -7.46
CA ALA A 122 20.91 15.29 -7.76
C ALA A 122 21.37 15.98 -9.05
N GLU A 123 20.54 15.95 -10.10
CA GLU A 123 20.81 16.68 -11.35
C GLU A 123 20.92 18.20 -11.13
N LEU A 124 20.03 18.78 -10.33
CA LEU A 124 20.08 20.22 -10.02
C LEU A 124 21.28 20.60 -9.17
N GLN A 125 21.63 19.76 -8.19
CA GLN A 125 22.82 19.98 -7.37
C GLN A 125 24.09 19.93 -8.23
N ALA A 126 24.18 18.98 -9.15
CA ALA A 126 25.31 18.89 -10.07
C ALA A 126 25.44 20.14 -10.97
N ILE A 127 24.30 20.70 -11.44
CA ILE A 127 24.30 21.95 -12.21
C ILE A 127 24.74 23.15 -11.36
N ALA A 128 24.26 23.24 -10.11
CA ALA A 128 24.66 24.30 -9.18
C ALA A 128 26.17 24.24 -8.90
N ASN A 129 26.69 23.07 -8.52
CA ASN A 129 28.11 22.86 -8.24
C ASN A 129 29.01 23.26 -9.43
N ARG A 130 28.59 22.94 -10.66
CA ARG A 130 29.34 23.36 -11.88
C ARG A 130 29.36 24.87 -12.08
N ARG A 131 28.25 25.56 -11.77
CA ARG A 131 28.16 27.03 -11.87
C ARG A 131 29.03 27.70 -10.81
N ASP A 132 28.99 27.19 -9.58
CA ASP A 132 29.76 27.71 -8.45
C ASP A 132 31.27 27.51 -8.68
N GLN A 133 31.67 26.34 -9.20
CA GLN A 133 33.06 26.08 -9.59
C GLN A 133 33.52 27.07 -10.66
N ARG A 134 32.76 27.26 -11.74
CA ARG A 134 33.11 28.21 -12.80
C ARG A 134 33.25 29.65 -12.26
N SER A 135 32.31 30.09 -11.43
CA SER A 135 32.38 31.42 -10.81
C SER A 135 33.61 31.59 -9.91
N THR A 136 33.96 30.56 -9.16
CA THR A 136 35.15 30.54 -8.30
C THR A 136 36.43 30.61 -9.13
N ASP A 137 36.52 29.82 -10.20
CA ASP A 137 37.67 29.81 -11.10
C ASP A 137 37.87 31.18 -11.79
N GLU A 138 36.78 31.80 -12.26
CA GLU A 138 36.81 33.15 -12.86
C GLU A 138 37.24 34.23 -11.85
N ALA A 139 36.81 34.12 -10.58
CA ALA A 139 37.26 35.03 -9.52
C ALA A 139 38.75 34.86 -9.21
N ALA A 140 39.24 33.61 -9.13
CA ALA A 140 40.65 33.31 -8.91
C ALA A 140 41.53 33.82 -10.07
N GLN A 141 41.10 33.64 -11.32
CA GLN A 141 41.80 34.17 -12.50
C GLN A 141 41.88 35.70 -12.50
N ARG A 142 40.79 36.39 -12.14
CA ARG A 142 40.77 37.86 -12.02
C ARG A 142 41.70 38.34 -10.91
N ALA A 143 41.66 37.72 -9.74
CA ALA A 143 42.56 38.04 -8.63
C ALA A 143 44.03 37.85 -9.03
N ALA A 144 44.38 36.72 -9.64
CA ALA A 144 45.73 36.43 -10.10
C ALA A 144 46.21 37.40 -11.21
N SER A 145 45.30 37.88 -12.06
CA SER A 145 45.63 38.86 -13.11
C SER A 145 45.85 40.26 -12.53
N ALA A 146 45.02 40.67 -11.57
CA ALA A 146 45.20 41.94 -10.86
C ALA A 146 46.52 41.98 -10.07
N GLN A 147 46.89 40.87 -9.43
CA GLN A 147 48.13 40.75 -8.67
C GLN A 147 49.38 40.77 -9.57
N ARG A 148 49.29 40.21 -10.79
CA ARG A 148 50.33 40.36 -11.82
C ARG A 148 50.47 41.78 -12.34
N GLY A 149 49.36 42.51 -12.51
CA GLY A 149 49.37 43.92 -12.90
C GLY A 149 49.92 44.87 -11.82
N GLN A 150 49.86 44.46 -10.55
CA GLN A 150 50.39 45.22 -9.41
C GLN A 150 51.84 44.88 -9.05
N HIS A 151 52.46 43.87 -9.69
CA HIS A 151 53.85 43.52 -9.41
C HIS A 151 54.80 44.58 -10.02
N PRO A 152 55.57 45.34 -9.22
CA PRO A 152 56.37 46.46 -9.69
C PRO A 152 57.64 45.95 -10.38
N LEU A 153 57.59 45.72 -11.69
CA LEU A 153 58.78 45.43 -12.51
C LEU A 153 58.91 46.35 -13.74
N ALA A 154 58.29 47.52 -13.72
CA ALA A 154 58.40 48.52 -14.80
C ALA A 154 58.94 49.89 -14.36
N ALA A 155 59.70 49.97 -13.26
CA ALA A 155 60.29 51.24 -12.77
C ALA A 155 61.82 51.25 -12.67
N ALA A 156 62.53 50.26 -13.22
CA ALA A 156 64.00 50.22 -13.21
C ALA A 156 64.57 50.06 -14.63
N ALA A 157 64.48 51.12 -15.43
CA ALA A 157 65.30 51.30 -16.63
C ALA A 157 65.29 52.78 -17.05
N ARG A 158 66.01 53.63 -16.31
CA ARG A 158 66.62 54.87 -16.80
C ARG A 158 67.92 55.11 -16.03
#